data_AF-A0A1B6FFC2-F1
#
_entry.id   AF-A0A1B6FFC2-F1
#
_cell.length_a   1.000
_cell.length_b   1.000
_cell.length_c   1.000
_cell.angle_alpha   90.00
_cell.angle_beta   90.00
_cell.angle_gamma   90.00
#
_symmetry.space_group_name_H-M   'P 1'
#
loop_
_entity.id
_entity.type
_entity.pdbx_description
1 polymer ?
#
loop_
_entity_poly.entity_id
_entity_poly.type
_entity_poly.pdbx_seq_one_letter_code
_entity_poly.pdbx_strand_id
1 'polypeptide(L)'
;MDMTVNFDQFFWGDKHLGFDVLYQSMKNGYASSKDFIDYLKERTHLEESDAKICHKAAKQVGNFSGNGTFAPVWRLLKKSSDHIFYQHSETVSKLECLIKETNRYSNEVHKRQKSVKESESATADVVGAFQSVTANLTKCRDSFIAKGFEYEDAKKNNVSQR
;
A
#
# COMPACT_ATOMS: atom_id res chain seq x y z
N MET A 1 -8.79 26.40 6.65
CA MET A 1 -7.57 25.97 5.93
C MET A 1 -7.90 24.63 5.32
N ASP A 2 -8.11 24.59 4.01
CA ASP A 2 -8.38 23.34 3.31
C ASP A 2 -7.08 22.51 3.36
N MET A 3 -7.16 21.35 4.01
CA MET A 3 -6.02 20.48 4.29
C MET A 3 -5.89 19.39 3.22
N THR A 4 -6.51 19.60 2.05
CA THR A 4 -6.36 18.71 0.90
C THR A 4 -5.08 19.07 0.16
N VAL A 5 -4.12 18.14 0.17
CA VAL A 5 -2.90 18.27 -0.65
C VAL A 5 -3.33 18.21 -2.12
N ASN A 6 -3.24 19.32 -2.83
CA ASN A 6 -3.61 19.34 -4.23
C ASN A 6 -2.45 18.83 -5.09
N PHE A 7 -2.60 17.62 -5.66
CA PHE A 7 -1.53 16.98 -6.43
C PHE A 7 -1.10 17.80 -7.65
N ASP A 8 -1.98 18.65 -8.17
CA ASP A 8 -1.68 19.58 -9.26
C ASP A 8 -0.67 20.69 -8.91
N GLN A 9 -0.30 20.86 -7.64
CA GLN A 9 0.62 21.92 -7.18
C GLN A 9 1.97 21.35 -6.73
N PHE A 10 2.00 20.10 -6.29
CA PHE A 10 3.16 19.54 -5.58
C PHE A 10 3.91 18.44 -6.34
N PHE A 11 3.40 17.97 -7.47
CA PHE A 11 4.05 16.94 -8.29
C PHE A 11 4.73 17.51 -9.54
N TRP A 12 5.30 18.71 -9.40
CA TRP A 12 6.19 19.32 -10.38
C TRP A 12 7.65 19.26 -9.93
N GLY A 13 8.56 19.77 -10.74
CA GLY A 13 9.98 19.90 -10.42
C GLY A 13 10.87 19.67 -11.62
N ASP A 14 12.13 20.08 -11.50
CA ASP A 14 13.11 20.16 -12.60
C ASP A 14 13.43 18.81 -13.25
N LYS A 15 13.15 17.71 -12.55
CA LYS A 15 13.38 16.34 -13.05
C LYS A 15 12.17 15.73 -13.75
N HIS A 16 11.01 16.39 -13.74
CA HIS A 16 9.77 15.91 -14.35
C HIS A 16 9.36 14.50 -13.89
N LEU A 17 9.53 14.18 -12.60
CA LEU A 17 9.26 12.85 -12.03
C LEU A 17 7.87 12.71 -11.41
N GLY A 18 7.10 13.78 -11.31
CA GLY A 18 5.85 13.76 -10.55
C GLY A 18 4.81 12.78 -11.08
N PHE A 19 4.67 12.68 -12.40
CA PHE A 19 3.81 11.68 -13.04
C PHE A 19 4.20 10.26 -12.62
N ASP A 20 5.49 9.91 -12.70
CA ASP A 20 5.98 8.59 -12.32
C ASP A 20 5.71 8.30 -10.84
N VAL A 21 5.94 9.27 -9.95
CA VAL A 21 5.67 9.13 -8.52
C VAL A 21 4.19 8.86 -8.26
N LEU A 22 3.29 9.63 -8.87
CA LEU A 22 1.84 9.45 -8.74
C LEU A 22 1.40 8.09 -9.32
N TYR A 23 1.92 7.73 -10.48
CA TYR A 23 1.61 6.46 -11.12
C TYR A 23 2.09 5.26 -10.30
N GLN A 24 3.30 5.29 -9.74
CA GLN A 24 3.76 4.24 -8.82
C GLN A 24 2.95 4.21 -7.52
N SER A 25 2.60 5.37 -6.96
CA SER A 25 1.74 5.45 -5.77
C SER A 25 0.40 4.75 -6.01
N MET A 26 -0.24 5.02 -7.15
CA MET A 26 -1.47 4.33 -7.56
C MET A 26 -1.25 2.82 -7.68
N LYS A 27 -0.16 2.37 -8.31
CA LYS A 27 0.17 0.94 -8.44
C LYS A 27 0.35 0.26 -7.08
N ASN A 28 0.96 0.96 -6.12
CA ASN A 28 1.17 0.44 -4.77
C ASN A 28 -0.15 0.20 -4.04
N GLY A 29 -1.21 0.96 -4.33
CA GLY A 29 -2.54 0.73 -3.76
C GLY A 29 -3.10 -0.68 -4.03
N TYR A 30 -2.78 -1.28 -5.18
CA TYR A 30 -3.13 -2.67 -5.45
C TYR A 30 -2.37 -3.64 -4.53
N ALA A 31 -1.05 -3.46 -4.37
CA ALA A 31 -0.25 -4.28 -3.47
C ALA A 31 -0.73 -4.18 -2.02
N SER A 32 -0.97 -2.96 -1.52
CA SER A 32 -1.51 -2.73 -0.17
C SER A 32 -2.85 -3.42 0.06
N SER A 33 -3.72 -3.50 -0.97
CA SER A 33 -4.97 -4.24 -0.86
C SER A 33 -4.77 -5.75 -0.68
N LYS A 34 -3.73 -6.33 -1.29
CA LYS A 34 -3.37 -7.74 -1.14
C LYS A 34 -2.77 -8.02 0.23
N ASP A 35 -1.85 -7.17 0.69
CA ASP A 35 -1.26 -7.28 2.02
C ASP A 35 -2.35 -7.20 3.10
N PHE A 36 -3.33 -6.30 2.94
CA PHE A 36 -4.44 -6.19 3.87
C PHE A 36 -5.34 -7.44 3.86
N ILE A 37 -5.60 -8.04 2.69
CA ILE A 37 -6.35 -9.31 2.60
C ILE A 37 -5.62 -10.43 3.34
N ASP A 38 -4.29 -10.53 3.18
CA ASP A 38 -3.52 -11.57 3.84
C ASP A 38 -3.46 -11.37 5.35
N TYR A 39 -3.35 -10.12 5.82
CA TYR A 39 -3.54 -9.79 7.23
C TYR A 39 -4.92 -10.22 7.75
N LEU A 40 -6.00 -9.93 7.01
CA LEU A 40 -7.34 -10.32 7.43
C LEU A 40 -7.50 -11.84 7.52
N LYS A 41 -6.91 -12.61 6.61
CA LYS A 41 -6.91 -14.09 6.70
C LYS A 41 -6.22 -14.57 7.96
N GLU A 42 -5.05 -14.01 8.29
CA GLU A 42 -4.34 -14.35 9.52
C GLU A 42 -5.16 -14.00 10.76
N ARG A 43 -5.81 -12.84 10.76
CA ARG A 43 -6.75 -12.44 11.82
C ARG A 43 -7.93 -13.39 11.95
N THR A 44 -8.50 -13.85 10.83
CA THR A 44 -9.58 -14.85 10.83
C THR A 44 -9.11 -16.17 11.44
N HIS A 45 -7.93 -16.66 11.06
CA HIS A 45 -7.37 -17.89 11.63
C HIS A 45 -7.13 -17.80 13.14
N LEU A 46 -6.66 -16.64 13.62
CA LEU A 46 -6.47 -16.41 15.05
C LEU A 46 -7.82 -16.44 15.79
N GLU A 47 -8.81 -15.72 15.27
CA GLU A 47 -10.16 -15.67 15.83
C GLU A 47 -10.86 -17.05 15.85
N GLU A 48 -10.68 -17.86 14.81
CA GLU A 48 -11.17 -19.24 14.77
C GLU A 48 -10.50 -20.14 15.82
N SER A 49 -9.19 -19.95 16.05
CA SER A 49 -8.45 -20.69 17.07
C SER A 49 -8.99 -20.37 18.46
N ASP A 50 -9.20 -19.09 18.75
CA ASP A 50 -9.75 -18.62 20.02
C ASP A 50 -11.17 -19.15 20.23
N ALA A 51 -12.01 -19.12 19.19
CA ALA A 51 -13.34 -19.73 19.22
C ALA A 51 -13.27 -21.22 19.59
N LYS A 52 -12.38 -21.99 18.95
CA LYS A 52 -12.22 -23.43 19.22
C LYS A 52 -11.77 -23.71 20.65
N ILE A 53 -10.86 -22.91 21.20
CA ILE A 53 -10.39 -23.04 22.59
C ILE A 53 -11.53 -22.72 23.56
N CYS A 54 -12.27 -21.64 23.35
CA CYS A 54 -13.42 -21.25 24.18
C CYS A 54 -14.51 -22.33 24.15
N HIS A 55 -14.79 -22.88 22.98
CA HIS A 55 -15.77 -23.96 22.83
C HIS A 55 -15.35 -25.25 23.56
N LYS A 56 -14.04 -25.58 23.52
CA LYS A 56 -13.49 -26.72 24.28
C LYS A 56 -13.62 -26.50 25.78
N ALA A 57 -13.34 -25.29 26.28
CA ALA A 57 -13.53 -24.94 27.68
C ALA A 57 -14.99 -25.04 28.10
N ALA A 58 -15.93 -24.52 27.30
CA ALA A 58 -17.37 -24.63 27.56
C ALA A 58 -17.83 -26.10 27.68
N LYS A 59 -17.35 -26.98 26.79
CA LYS A 59 -17.62 -28.43 26.83
C LYS A 59 -17.05 -29.08 28.09
N GLN A 60 -15.81 -28.75 28.47
CA GLN A 60 -15.18 -29.28 29.67
C GLN A 60 -15.96 -28.90 30.93
N VAL A 61 -16.36 -27.63 31.07
CA VAL A 61 -17.18 -27.17 32.20
C VAL A 61 -18.54 -27.89 32.23
N GLY A 62 -19.11 -28.17 31.06
CA GLY A 62 -20.35 -28.94 30.93
C GLY A 62 -20.27 -30.38 31.43
N ASN A 63 -19.07 -30.95 31.58
CA ASN A 63 -18.85 -32.32 32.07
C ASN A 63 -18.67 -32.39 33.60
N PHE A 64 -18.55 -31.26 34.30
CA PHE A 64 -18.43 -31.24 35.76
C PHE A 64 -19.77 -31.53 36.45
N SER A 65 -19.71 -31.98 37.70
CA SER A 65 -20.90 -32.35 38.48
C SER A 65 -21.94 -31.23 38.48
N GLY A 66 -23.16 -31.56 38.03
CA GLY A 66 -24.33 -30.69 38.11
C GLY A 66 -24.94 -30.61 39.51
N ASN A 67 -24.37 -31.33 40.49
CA ASN A 67 -24.87 -31.46 41.85
C ASN A 67 -23.94 -30.76 42.85
N GLY A 68 -24.51 -30.36 43.99
CA GLY A 68 -23.78 -29.69 45.07
C GLY A 68 -23.82 -28.16 44.98
N THR A 69 -23.30 -27.51 46.01
CA THR A 69 -23.38 -26.05 46.19
C THR A 69 -22.62 -25.26 45.12
N PHE A 70 -21.68 -25.87 44.42
CA PHE A 70 -20.89 -25.24 43.35
C PHE A 70 -21.50 -25.35 41.95
N ALA A 71 -22.54 -26.18 41.76
CA ALA A 71 -23.17 -26.39 40.45
C ALA A 71 -23.65 -25.11 39.73
N PRO A 72 -24.17 -24.07 40.41
CA PRO A 72 -24.52 -22.81 39.76
C PRO A 72 -23.31 -22.09 39.13
N VAL A 73 -22.12 -22.22 39.74
CA VAL A 73 -20.88 -21.62 39.24
C VAL A 73 -20.47 -22.27 37.92
N TRP A 74 -20.52 -23.61 37.83
CA TRP A 74 -20.26 -24.32 36.57
C TRP A 74 -21.23 -23.93 35.46
N ARG A 75 -22.53 -23.78 35.78
CA ARG A 75 -23.53 -23.32 34.81
C ARG A 75 -23.25 -21.91 34.31
N LEU A 76 -22.85 -20.98 35.19
CA LEU A 76 -22.46 -19.63 34.81
C LEU A 76 -21.24 -19.63 33.90
N LEU A 77 -20.18 -20.36 34.28
CA LEU A 77 -18.95 -20.46 33.50
C LEU A 77 -19.20 -21.03 32.11
N LYS A 78 -20.00 -22.10 31.99
CA LYS A 78 -20.40 -22.67 30.70
C LYS A 78 -21.09 -21.62 29.83
N LYS A 79 -22.10 -20.92 30.36
CA LYS A 79 -22.84 -19.88 29.64
C LYS A 79 -21.92 -18.75 29.16
N SER A 80 -20.99 -18.31 30.01
CA SER A 80 -20.00 -17.29 29.65
C SER A 80 -19.06 -17.77 28.54
N SER A 81 -18.56 -19.01 28.61
CA SER A 81 -17.71 -19.58 27.56
C SER A 81 -18.46 -19.77 26.24
N ASP A 82 -19.73 -20.20 26.27
CA ASP A 82 -20.57 -20.31 25.07
C ASP A 82 -20.82 -18.92 24.43
N HIS A 83 -21.01 -17.88 25.24
CA HIS A 83 -21.17 -16.51 24.76
C HIS A 83 -19.91 -15.99 24.07
N ILE A 84 -18.74 -16.18 24.70
CA ILE A 84 -17.44 -15.78 24.12
C ILE A 84 -17.18 -16.54 22.81
N PHE A 85 -17.45 -17.85 22.77
CA PHE A 85 -17.37 -18.64 21.54
C PHE A 85 -18.25 -18.06 20.41
N TYR A 86 -19.49 -17.70 20.73
CA TYR A 86 -20.40 -17.09 19.75
C TYR A 86 -19.86 -15.75 19.24
N GLN A 87 -19.34 -14.89 20.12
CA GLN A 87 -18.75 -13.61 19.73
C GLN A 87 -17.56 -13.79 18.78
N HIS A 88 -16.62 -14.70 19.09
CA HIS A 88 -15.52 -15.01 18.18
C HIS A 88 -16.03 -15.54 16.83
N SER A 89 -17.02 -16.43 16.84
CA SER A 89 -17.61 -16.98 15.61
C SER A 89 -18.27 -15.89 14.74
N GLU A 90 -18.95 -14.93 15.38
CA GLU A 90 -19.53 -13.78 14.68
C GLU A 90 -18.43 -12.88 14.08
N THR A 91 -17.35 -12.64 14.81
CA THR A 91 -16.19 -11.89 14.31
C THR A 91 -15.55 -12.58 13.11
N VAL A 92 -15.38 -13.91 13.14
CA VAL A 92 -14.90 -14.71 11.99
C VAL A 92 -15.78 -14.45 10.76
N SER A 93 -17.11 -14.57 10.88
CA SER A 93 -18.02 -14.30 9.75
C SER A 93 -17.92 -12.87 9.22
N LYS A 94 -17.72 -11.87 10.09
CA LYS A 94 -17.50 -10.47 9.69
C LYS A 94 -16.17 -10.30 8.95
N LEU A 95 -15.09 -10.93 9.43
CA LEU A 95 -13.79 -10.90 8.77
C LEU A 95 -13.83 -11.58 7.40
N GLU A 96 -14.51 -12.72 7.26
CA GLU A 96 -14.72 -13.38 5.97
C GLU A 96 -15.49 -12.51 4.98
N CYS A 97 -16.54 -11.81 5.45
CA CYS A 97 -17.26 -10.84 4.63
C CYS A 97 -16.34 -9.70 4.18
N LEU A 98 -15.55 -9.14 5.11
CA LEU A 98 -14.60 -8.07 4.80
C LEU A 98 -13.51 -8.53 3.82
N ILE A 99 -13.02 -9.77 3.93
CA ILE A 99 -12.11 -10.37 2.95
C ILE A 99 -12.75 -10.40 1.56
N LYS A 100 -14.02 -10.81 1.44
CA LYS A 100 -14.73 -10.85 0.15
C LYS A 100 -14.86 -9.44 -0.46
N GLU A 101 -15.29 -8.47 0.34
CA GLU A 101 -15.43 -7.08 -0.12
C GLU A 101 -14.08 -6.46 -0.50
N THR A 102 -13.04 -6.72 0.28
CA THR A 102 -11.68 -6.24 -0.01
C THR A 102 -11.12 -6.89 -1.27
N ASN A 103 -11.40 -8.18 -1.52
CA ASN A 103 -11.06 -8.82 -2.78
C ASN A 103 -11.79 -8.18 -3.98
N ARG A 104 -13.07 -7.85 -3.84
CA ARG A 104 -13.81 -7.12 -4.87
C ARG A 104 -13.15 -5.77 -5.17
N TYR A 105 -12.86 -5.00 -4.12
CA TYR A 105 -12.14 -3.72 -4.24
C TYR A 105 -10.76 -3.89 -4.91
N SER A 106 -9.96 -4.87 -4.49
CA SER A 106 -8.64 -5.16 -5.07
C SER A 106 -8.74 -5.41 -6.59
N ASN A 107 -9.75 -6.15 -7.04
CA ASN A 107 -10.00 -6.39 -8.46
C ASN A 107 -10.42 -5.12 -9.20
N GLU A 108 -11.24 -4.26 -8.58
CA GLU A 108 -11.61 -2.96 -9.15
C GLU A 108 -10.40 -2.02 -9.29
N VAL A 109 -9.55 -1.94 -8.27
CA VAL A 109 -8.29 -1.19 -8.32
C VAL A 109 -7.40 -1.70 -9.45
N HIS A 110 -7.28 -3.03 -9.59
CA HIS A 110 -6.49 -3.62 -10.67
C HIS A 110 -7.02 -3.28 -12.07
N LYS A 111 -8.35 -3.27 -12.25
CA LYS A 111 -8.99 -2.84 -13.50
C LYS A 111 -8.75 -1.36 -13.78
N ARG A 112 -8.91 -0.50 -12.78
CA ARG A 112 -8.64 0.94 -12.91
C ARG A 112 -7.18 1.22 -13.26
N GLN A 113 -6.24 0.50 -12.64
CA GLN A 113 -4.82 0.61 -12.96
C GLN A 113 -4.52 0.32 -14.43
N LYS A 114 -5.16 -0.71 -15.03
CA LYS A 114 -5.02 -0.99 -16.47
C LYS A 114 -5.59 0.15 -17.32
N SER A 115 -6.78 0.63 -16.97
CA SER A 115 -7.42 1.75 -17.68
C SER A 115 -6.57 3.02 -17.64
N VAL A 116 -6.00 3.38 -16.48
CA VAL A 116 -5.16 4.58 -16.32
C VAL A 116 -3.87 4.45 -17.12
N LYS A 117 -3.25 3.26 -17.15
CA LYS A 117 -2.05 3.03 -17.97
C LYS A 117 -2.30 3.34 -19.46
N GLU A 118 -3.48 2.98 -19.96
CA GLU A 118 -3.86 3.22 -21.35
C GLU A 118 -4.23 4.70 -21.58
N SER A 119 -5.09 5.28 -20.73
CA SER A 119 -5.57 6.66 -20.89
C SER A 119 -4.48 7.70 -20.70
N GLU A 120 -3.50 7.45 -19.83
CA GLU A 120 -2.40 8.37 -19.52
C GLU A 120 -1.12 8.09 -20.31
N SER A 121 -1.18 7.24 -21.33
CA SER A 121 -0.03 6.94 -22.20
C SER A 121 0.54 8.21 -22.86
N ALA A 122 -0.33 9.09 -23.38
CA ALA A 122 0.08 10.36 -23.96
C ALA A 122 0.77 11.28 -22.94
N THR A 123 0.30 11.31 -21.70
CA THR A 123 0.93 12.07 -20.61
C THR A 123 2.33 11.53 -20.32
N ALA A 124 2.48 10.21 -20.26
CA ALA A 124 3.78 9.54 -20.07
C ALA A 124 4.77 9.87 -21.21
N ASP A 125 4.30 9.86 -22.45
CA ASP A 125 5.12 10.19 -23.63
C ASP A 125 5.63 11.64 -23.58
N VAL A 126 4.77 12.59 -23.24
CA VAL A 126 5.14 14.00 -23.09
C VAL A 126 6.14 14.20 -21.96
N VAL A 127 5.93 13.56 -20.81
CA VAL A 127 6.87 13.59 -19.68
C VAL A 127 8.23 13.02 -20.09
N GLY A 128 8.25 11.89 -20.79
CA GLY A 128 9.47 11.29 -21.33
C GLY A 128 10.21 12.21 -22.30
N ALA A 129 9.47 12.93 -23.15
CA ALA A 129 10.04 13.93 -24.05
C ALA A 129 10.69 15.09 -23.27
N PHE A 130 10.04 15.62 -22.23
CA PHE A 130 10.62 16.65 -21.37
C PHE A 130 11.89 16.17 -20.67
N GLN A 131 11.88 14.97 -20.09
CA GLN A 131 13.07 14.38 -19.45
C GLN A 131 14.24 14.26 -20.45
N SER A 132 13.97 13.80 -21.68
CA SER A 132 14.97 13.70 -22.75
C SER A 132 15.53 15.07 -23.17
N VAL A 133 14.66 16.06 -23.37
CA VAL A 133 15.07 17.43 -23.71
C VAL A 133 15.94 18.03 -22.61
N THR A 134 15.53 17.91 -21.34
CA THR A 134 16.30 18.41 -20.19
C THR A 134 17.68 17.75 -20.08
N ALA A 135 17.76 16.43 -20.32
CA ALA A 135 19.04 15.71 -20.33
C ALA A 135 19.96 16.17 -21.48
N ASN A 136 19.41 16.31 -22.69
CA ASN A 136 20.16 16.78 -23.86
C ASN A 136 20.64 18.22 -23.69
N LEU A 137 19.79 19.11 -23.16
CA LEU A 137 20.14 20.50 -22.90
C LEU A 137 21.30 20.61 -21.90
N THR A 138 21.25 19.81 -20.82
CA THR A 138 22.34 19.74 -19.82
C THR A 138 23.65 19.32 -20.48
N LYS A 139 23.62 18.27 -21.30
CA LYS A 139 24.80 17.79 -22.05
C LYS A 139 25.35 18.85 -23.01
N CYS A 140 24.48 19.55 -23.74
CA CYS A 140 24.87 20.61 -24.66
C CYS A 140 25.52 21.78 -23.93
N ARG A 141 24.94 22.20 -22.80
CA ARG A 141 25.51 23.25 -21.94
C ARG A 141 26.90 22.86 -21.45
N ASP A 142 27.06 21.66 -20.91
CA ASP A 142 28.34 21.19 -20.37
C ASP A 142 29.41 21.10 -21.49
N SER A 143 29.01 20.65 -22.69
CA SER A 143 29.87 20.63 -23.86
C SER A 143 30.29 22.04 -24.31
N PHE A 144 29.34 22.99 -24.32
CA PHE A 144 29.62 24.39 -24.67
C PHE A 144 30.61 25.03 -23.68
N ILE A 145 30.40 24.82 -22.38
CA ILE A 145 31.30 25.31 -21.32
C ILE A 145 32.70 24.71 -21.49
N ALA A 146 32.81 23.40 -21.73
CA ALA A 146 34.10 22.74 -21.97
C ALA A 146 34.84 23.33 -23.19
N LYS A 147 34.13 23.53 -24.30
CA LYS A 147 34.70 24.17 -25.51
C LYS A 147 35.14 25.61 -25.26
N GLY A 148 34.41 26.36 -24.42
CA GLY A 148 34.81 27.69 -23.98
C GLY A 148 36.14 27.69 -23.22
N PHE A 149 36.35 26.73 -22.32
CA PHE A 149 37.62 26.58 -21.60
C PHE A 149 38.77 26.21 -22.54
N GLU A 150 38.57 25.24 -23.44
CA GLU A 150 39.56 24.86 -24.46
C GLU A 150 39.98 26.08 -25.32
N TYR A 151 39.02 26.92 -25.70
CA TYR A 151 39.27 28.12 -26.48
C TYR A 151 40.13 29.15 -25.72
N GLU A 152 39.79 29.43 -24.46
CA GLU A 152 40.55 30.38 -23.63
C GLU A 152 41.98 29.90 -23.34
N ASP A 153 42.17 28.59 -23.16
CA ASP A 153 43.50 28.00 -23.00
C ASP A 153 44.34 28.13 -24.28
N ALA A 154 43.77 27.74 -25.43
CA ALA A 154 44.43 27.89 -26.74
C ALA A 154 44.79 29.34 -27.06
N LYS A 155 43.94 30.30 -26.66
CA LYS A 155 44.20 31.73 -26.80
C LYS A 155 45.40 32.19 -25.95
N LYS A 156 45.49 31.78 -24.68
CA LYS A 156 46.63 32.10 -23.80
C LYS A 156 47.95 31.48 -24.28
N ASN A 157 47.90 30.24 -24.76
CA ASN A 157 49.07 29.54 -25.29
C ASN A 157 49.59 30.16 -26.59
N ASN A 158 48.70 30.64 -27.47
CA ASN A 158 49.10 31.40 -28.67
C ASN A 158 49.73 32.75 -28.36
N VAL A 159 49.27 33.45 -27.32
CA VAL A 159 49.88 34.73 -26.88
C VAL A 159 51.26 34.51 -26.26
N SER A 160 51.47 33.38 -25.58
CA SER A 160 52.76 33.03 -24.97
C SER A 160 53.84 32.58 -25.98
N GLN A 161 53.47 32.30 -27.24
CA GLN A 161 54.39 31.87 -28.31
C GLN A 161 54.83 33.00 -29.26
N ARG A 162 54.38 34.25 -29.03
CA ARG A 162 54.87 35.45 -29.71
C ARG A 162 55.81 36.23 -28.82
#